data_AF-A0A951JS86-F1
#
_entry.id   AF-A0A951JS86-F1
#
_cell.length_a   1.000
_cell.length_b   1.000
_cell.length_c   1.000
_cell.angle_alpha   90.00
_cell.angle_beta   90.00
_cell.angle_gamma   90.00
#
_symmetry.space_group_name_H-M   'P 1'
#
loop_
_entity.id
_entity.type
_entity.pdbx_description
1 polymer ?
#
loop_
_entity_poly.entity_id
_entity_poly.type
_entity_poly.pdbx_seq_one_letter_code
_entity_poly.pdbx_strand_id
1 'polypeptide(L)'
;MKPRLSPGRSGGVASIRRVARPFAFLLLLISVVAWSELSAALATEFHSAQEAEFGRRLNAERSVRGLPSLSHSDALRTVARRHSQRMMAEGRIFHNQRLQQDVEAVFPNWAEIGENVGVGPTVPAVHLALMESPTHRANILSTNYAHIGVGVVTGADRLFATQNFLRLEPGGARPQAAQFRLAGRDRVATARAIADFGVTPGTARGAVVAPSGDFRGALAGAALAGALGGPTVLSSSDALDGDARGALERALGPARSGKTVYLVGAFAPAVRDAVASLGVQAVVLGGGDHVASAAAVARALPSRPSTALVTTVTDYPDALAVSAVSAVTGWPVLYTDPAQLSQGTAAVLQELGIRRTLVIGGPRAVSDAVASQLANVGAPPAGRLAGASRLETAVAVADFALSNGLTPGHVQLATAYNYPDALAGGALAGVLRSPVVLTTSDRLHPTPAAWLRTHRSRVEAVYVLGGAAAVSTAVETGLADVLR
;
A
#
# COMPACT_ATOMS: atom_id res chain seq x y z
N MET A 1 -10.27 68.58 28.96
CA MET A 1 -11.58 69.07 28.46
C MET A 1 -11.99 68.23 27.26
N LYS A 2 -13.12 67.50 27.33
CA LYS A 2 -13.89 67.07 26.16
C LYS A 2 -15.00 68.10 25.94
N PRO A 3 -15.34 68.46 24.69
CA PRO A 3 -16.53 67.90 24.02
C PRO A 3 -16.32 67.79 22.48
N ARG A 4 -17.13 67.23 21.57
CA ARG A 4 -18.38 66.43 21.50
C ARG A 4 -18.53 66.00 20.01
N LEU A 5 -18.84 64.72 19.75
CA LEU A 5 -19.92 64.15 18.90
C LEU A 5 -20.38 64.94 17.64
N SER A 6 -20.17 64.44 16.41
CA SER A 6 -21.02 63.53 15.57
C SER A 6 -21.75 64.30 14.45
N PRO A 7 -22.42 63.68 13.45
CA PRO A 7 -22.18 62.45 12.67
C PRO A 7 -22.37 62.72 11.14
N GLY A 8 -22.31 61.71 10.27
CA GLY A 8 -22.92 61.86 8.93
C GLY A 8 -22.48 60.90 7.84
N ARG A 9 -23.42 60.06 7.40
CA ARG A 9 -23.34 59.00 6.39
C ARG A 9 -23.21 59.49 4.92
N SER A 10 -23.00 58.47 4.08
CA SER A 10 -23.36 58.31 2.65
C SER A 10 -22.15 58.47 1.73
N GLY A 11 -21.75 57.49 0.92
CA GLY A 11 -22.57 56.58 0.13
C GLY A 11 -22.47 57.07 -1.32
N GLY A 12 -21.81 56.31 -2.20
CA GLY A 12 -21.72 56.71 -3.61
C GLY A 12 -20.56 56.09 -4.36
N VAL A 13 -20.87 55.01 -5.07
CA VAL A 13 -20.06 54.37 -6.12
C VAL A 13 -20.00 55.31 -7.33
N ALA A 14 -18.84 55.44 -8.00
CA ALA A 14 -18.70 55.31 -9.47
C ALA A 14 -17.34 55.83 -9.99
N SER A 15 -16.88 55.15 -11.03
CA SER A 15 -15.61 55.21 -11.75
C SER A 15 -15.26 56.55 -12.41
N ILE A 16 -13.96 56.80 -12.62
CA ILE A 16 -13.45 57.70 -13.67
C ILE A 16 -12.27 57.04 -14.41
N ARG A 17 -12.32 57.08 -15.75
CA ARG A 17 -11.24 56.79 -16.70
C ARG A 17 -10.98 58.02 -17.58
N ARG A 18 -9.78 58.02 -18.21
CA ARG A 18 -9.19 58.91 -19.26
C ARG A 18 -8.27 60.01 -18.70
N VAL A 19 -7.14 60.41 -19.30
CA VAL A 19 -6.47 60.12 -20.59
C VAL A 19 -4.99 60.59 -20.50
N ALA A 20 -4.20 60.27 -21.53
CA ALA A 20 -2.74 60.27 -21.61
C ALA A 20 -2.01 61.60 -21.97
N ARG A 21 -0.71 61.63 -21.58
CA ARG A 21 0.52 62.16 -22.25
C ARG A 21 0.71 63.70 -22.40
N PRO A 22 1.93 64.24 -22.67
CA PRO A 22 3.29 63.65 -22.84
C PRO A 22 4.42 64.40 -22.07
N PHE A 23 5.66 63.90 -22.09
CA PHE A 23 6.86 64.74 -22.22
C PHE A 23 8.05 63.91 -22.73
N ALA A 24 8.77 64.44 -23.71
CA ALA A 24 9.91 63.82 -24.37
C ALA A 24 11.21 64.58 -24.05
N PHE A 25 12.26 63.78 -23.80
CA PHE A 25 13.68 63.94 -24.10
C PHE A 25 14.46 65.23 -23.74
N LEU A 26 15.49 65.05 -22.90
CA LEU A 26 16.84 65.54 -23.21
C LEU A 26 17.89 64.52 -22.73
N LEU A 27 18.80 64.17 -23.64
CA LEU A 27 19.93 63.25 -23.51
C LEU A 27 21.05 63.83 -22.64
N LEU A 28 21.68 62.98 -21.81
CA LEU A 28 23.10 63.12 -21.48
C LEU A 28 23.78 61.75 -21.68
N LEU A 29 24.64 61.68 -22.69
CA LEU A 29 25.58 60.59 -22.92
C LEU A 29 26.55 60.49 -21.73
N ILE A 30 26.52 59.38 -20.99
CA ILE A 30 27.64 58.90 -20.19
C ILE A 30 27.80 57.39 -20.49
N SER A 31 28.84 57.09 -21.27
CA SER A 31 29.57 55.81 -21.39
C SER A 31 28.78 54.49 -21.49
N VAL A 32 28.55 54.06 -22.72
CA VAL A 32 28.10 52.71 -23.14
C VAL A 32 29.24 51.64 -23.04
N VAL A 33 30.18 51.77 -22.09
CA VAL A 33 31.31 50.82 -21.95
C VAL A 33 31.39 50.16 -20.56
N ALA A 34 30.41 50.40 -19.67
CA ALA A 34 30.39 49.78 -18.34
C ALA A 34 29.17 48.87 -18.09
N TRP A 35 28.48 48.43 -19.16
CA TRP A 35 27.29 47.57 -19.04
C TRP A 35 27.34 46.26 -19.83
N SER A 36 28.54 45.84 -20.26
CA SER A 36 28.78 44.47 -20.74
C SER A 36 29.39 43.55 -19.69
N GLU A 37 29.74 44.04 -18.49
CA GLU A 37 30.36 43.21 -17.43
C GLU A 37 29.50 43.03 -16.17
N LEU A 38 28.40 43.79 -16.00
CA LEU A 38 27.46 43.61 -14.88
C LEU A 38 26.22 42.79 -15.24
N SER A 39 26.36 41.88 -16.21
CA SER A 39 25.36 40.86 -16.54
C SER A 39 25.98 39.47 -16.71
N ALA A 40 27.17 39.25 -16.13
CA ALA A 40 27.50 37.95 -15.57
C ALA A 40 26.59 37.72 -14.35
N ALA A 41 25.29 37.61 -14.61
CA ALA A 41 24.33 37.03 -13.70
C ALA A 41 24.92 35.71 -13.22
N LEU A 42 25.01 35.55 -11.89
CA LEU A 42 25.43 34.36 -11.15
C LEU A 42 25.16 33.06 -11.93
N ALA A 43 26.08 32.72 -12.83
CA ALA A 43 26.08 31.44 -13.49
C ALA A 43 26.45 30.49 -12.38
N THR A 44 25.49 29.70 -11.93
CA THR A 44 25.75 28.65 -10.96
C THR A 44 26.76 27.69 -11.60
N GLU A 45 28.04 27.87 -11.30
CA GLU A 45 29.09 27.02 -11.86
C GLU A 45 28.85 25.59 -11.34
N PHE A 46 28.51 24.69 -12.25
CA PHE A 46 28.52 23.28 -11.95
C PHE A 46 29.97 22.79 -11.95
N HIS A 47 30.44 22.33 -10.80
CA HIS A 47 31.83 21.92 -10.66
C HIS A 47 31.99 20.43 -10.97
N SER A 48 32.19 20.11 -12.26
CA SER A 48 32.46 18.75 -12.74
C SER A 48 33.61 18.06 -11.99
N ALA A 49 34.60 18.81 -11.52
CA ALA A 49 35.70 18.31 -10.70
C ALA A 49 35.24 17.81 -9.31
N GLN A 50 34.35 18.56 -8.64
CA GLN A 50 33.79 18.17 -7.33
C GLN A 50 32.83 16.98 -7.47
N GLU A 51 32.00 16.95 -8.52
CA GLU A 51 31.13 15.81 -8.84
C GLU A 51 31.94 14.53 -9.10
N ALA A 52 33.03 14.64 -9.86
CA ALA A 52 33.95 13.53 -10.10
C ALA A 52 34.67 13.09 -8.82
N GLU A 53 35.02 14.02 -7.93
CA GLU A 53 35.62 13.69 -6.63
C GLU A 53 34.65 12.90 -5.74
N PHE A 54 33.39 13.31 -5.63
CA PHE A 54 32.36 12.55 -4.92
C PHE A 54 32.23 11.13 -5.46
N GLY A 55 32.17 10.99 -6.79
CA GLY A 55 32.12 9.69 -7.46
C GLY A 55 33.31 8.79 -7.10
N ARG A 56 34.53 9.34 -7.16
CA ARG A 56 35.76 8.60 -6.80
C ARG A 56 35.75 8.17 -5.33
N ARG A 57 35.42 9.06 -4.40
CA ARG A 57 35.38 8.75 -2.96
C ARG A 57 34.33 7.67 -2.64
N LEU A 58 33.14 7.80 -3.22
CA LEU A 58 32.07 6.81 -3.10
C LEU A 58 32.50 5.43 -3.61
N ASN A 59 33.06 5.36 -4.82
CA ASN A 59 33.53 4.09 -5.38
C ASN A 59 34.76 3.53 -4.63
N ALA A 60 35.59 4.38 -3.99
CA ALA A 60 36.65 3.91 -3.10
C ALA A 60 36.08 3.20 -1.85
N GLU A 61 35.02 3.74 -1.22
CA GLU A 61 34.33 3.07 -0.11
C GLU A 61 33.75 1.72 -0.53
N ARG A 62 33.19 1.63 -1.75
CA ARG A 62 32.69 0.38 -2.31
C ARG A 62 33.81 -0.62 -2.56
N SER A 63 34.91 -0.18 -3.15
CA SER A 63 36.07 -1.01 -3.45
C SER A 63 36.72 -1.60 -2.20
N VAL A 64 36.87 -0.82 -1.12
CA VAL A 64 37.42 -1.31 0.17
C VAL A 64 36.59 -2.46 0.75
N ARG A 65 35.32 -2.58 0.35
CA ARG A 65 34.36 -3.59 0.84
C ARG A 65 34.05 -4.67 -0.20
N GLY A 66 34.81 -4.75 -1.31
CA GLY A 66 34.61 -5.75 -2.36
C GLY A 66 33.34 -5.57 -3.19
N LEU A 67 32.76 -4.37 -3.20
CA LEU A 67 31.55 -4.07 -3.96
C LEU A 67 31.90 -3.52 -5.36
N PRO A 68 31.12 -3.85 -6.42
CA PRO A 68 31.31 -3.28 -7.75
C PRO A 68 31.16 -1.75 -7.74
N SER A 69 32.00 -1.06 -8.51
CA SER A 69 31.89 0.39 -8.72
C SER A 69 30.58 0.75 -9.41
N LEU A 70 29.96 1.86 -9.00
CA LEU A 70 28.83 2.45 -9.72
C LEU A 70 29.34 3.18 -10.95
N SER A 71 28.68 2.95 -12.09
CA SER A 71 28.97 3.66 -13.34
C SER A 71 28.37 5.07 -13.33
N HIS A 72 29.10 6.06 -13.80
CA HIS A 72 28.59 7.43 -13.87
C HIS A 72 27.54 7.59 -14.98
N SER A 73 26.46 8.30 -14.69
CA SER A 73 25.36 8.58 -15.62
C SER A 73 25.13 10.08 -15.77
N ASP A 74 25.30 10.60 -16.99
CA ASP A 74 25.15 12.02 -17.30
C ASP A 74 23.71 12.53 -17.21
N ALA A 75 22.75 11.71 -17.64
CA ALA A 75 21.33 12.07 -17.51
C ALA A 75 20.90 12.08 -16.04
N LEU A 76 21.39 11.12 -15.23
CA LEU A 76 21.10 11.10 -13.79
C LEU A 76 21.78 12.25 -13.04
N ARG A 77 23.00 12.61 -13.46
CA ARG A 77 23.72 13.80 -12.99
C ARG A 77 22.95 15.08 -13.29
N THR A 78 22.27 15.17 -14.43
CA THR A 78 21.42 16.33 -14.76
C THR A 78 20.26 16.49 -13.79
N VAL A 79 19.62 15.37 -13.38
CA VAL A 79 18.58 15.37 -12.35
C VAL A 79 19.15 15.83 -10.99
N ALA A 80 20.28 15.27 -10.59
CA ALA A 80 20.94 15.62 -9.32
C ALA A 80 21.34 17.10 -9.26
N ARG A 81 21.93 17.63 -10.34
CA ARG A 81 22.30 19.05 -10.50
C ARG A 81 21.12 19.98 -10.31
N ARG A 82 19.99 19.69 -10.98
CA ARG A 82 18.76 20.49 -10.84
C ARG A 82 18.30 20.54 -9.39
N HIS A 83 18.41 19.42 -8.67
CA HIS A 83 18.02 19.39 -7.27
C HIS A 83 18.99 20.16 -6.36
N SER A 84 20.31 20.02 -6.55
CA SER A 84 21.32 20.77 -5.80
C SER A 84 21.16 22.29 -5.99
N GLN A 85 20.79 22.74 -7.19
CA GLN A 85 20.46 24.14 -7.44
C GLN A 85 19.26 24.62 -6.62
N ARG A 86 18.18 23.82 -6.54
CA ARG A 86 17.02 24.16 -5.71
C ARG A 86 17.38 24.26 -4.23
N MET A 87 18.18 23.33 -3.72
CA MET A 87 18.66 23.39 -2.34
C MET A 87 19.49 24.65 -2.07
N MET A 88 20.37 25.04 -3.00
CA MET A 88 21.13 26.29 -2.86
C MET A 88 20.23 27.52 -2.93
N ALA A 89 19.29 27.58 -3.87
CA ALA A 89 18.36 28.70 -4.00
C ALA A 89 17.49 28.90 -2.74
N GLU A 90 17.14 27.80 -2.05
CA GLU A 90 16.37 27.83 -0.80
C GLU A 90 17.25 27.92 0.46
N GLY A 91 18.58 27.82 0.33
CA GLY A 91 19.53 27.91 1.43
C GLY A 91 19.47 26.76 2.47
N ARG A 92 18.79 25.66 2.16
CA ARG A 92 18.56 24.50 3.05
C ARG A 92 18.58 23.17 2.29
N ILE A 93 18.90 22.08 2.98
CA ILE A 93 18.82 20.73 2.41
C ILE A 93 17.41 20.15 2.53
N PHE A 94 16.97 19.44 1.50
CA PHE A 94 15.73 18.65 1.48
C PHE A 94 15.80 17.62 0.36
N HIS A 95 15.04 16.54 0.45
CA HIS A 95 14.97 15.52 -0.59
C HIS A 95 14.10 15.95 -1.79
N ASN A 96 14.39 15.39 -2.97
CA ASN A 96 13.60 15.65 -4.16
C ASN A 96 12.27 14.90 -4.10
N GLN A 97 11.18 15.61 -3.75
CA GLN A 97 9.82 15.04 -3.74
C GLN A 97 9.34 14.55 -5.12
N ARG A 98 10.05 14.92 -6.19
CA ARG A 98 9.76 14.52 -7.58
C ARG A 98 10.84 13.58 -8.15
N LEU A 99 11.71 13.00 -7.32
CA LEU A 99 12.84 12.18 -7.78
C LEU A 99 12.40 11.10 -8.79
N GLN A 100 11.35 10.36 -8.47
CA GLN A 100 10.80 9.34 -9.37
C GLN A 100 10.43 9.92 -10.73
N GLN A 101 9.66 11.02 -10.76
CA GLN A 101 9.20 11.65 -12.00
C GLN A 101 10.38 12.22 -12.81
N ASP A 102 11.34 12.83 -12.12
CA ASP A 102 12.52 13.43 -12.76
C ASP A 102 13.46 12.35 -13.33
N VAL A 103 13.62 11.20 -12.66
CA VAL A 103 14.41 10.07 -13.16
C VAL A 103 13.68 9.31 -14.25
N GLU A 104 12.37 9.07 -14.11
CA GLU A 104 11.56 8.37 -15.11
C GLU A 104 11.51 9.10 -16.45
N ALA A 105 11.52 10.44 -16.43
CA ALA A 105 11.58 11.25 -17.64
C ALA A 105 12.87 11.02 -18.47
N VAL A 106 13.94 10.51 -17.85
CA VAL A 106 15.22 10.24 -18.52
C VAL A 106 15.57 8.75 -18.62
N PHE A 107 15.05 7.93 -17.71
CA PHE A 107 15.26 6.48 -17.64
C PHE A 107 13.91 5.78 -17.47
N PRO A 108 13.11 5.62 -18.54
CA PRO A 108 11.79 4.99 -18.42
C PRO A 108 11.85 3.54 -17.93
N ASN A 109 13.01 2.87 -18.09
CA ASN A 109 13.27 1.50 -17.63
C ASN A 109 14.05 1.43 -16.30
N TRP A 110 13.90 2.43 -15.43
CA TRP A 110 14.52 2.38 -14.10
C TRP A 110 13.87 1.29 -13.23
N ALA A 111 14.70 0.49 -12.57
CA ALA A 111 14.31 -0.62 -11.68
C ALA A 111 14.31 -0.19 -10.20
N GLU A 112 15.33 0.58 -9.83
CA GLU A 112 15.53 1.04 -8.46
C GLU A 112 16.23 2.40 -8.46
N ILE A 113 15.78 3.31 -7.60
CA ILE A 113 16.35 4.65 -7.44
C ILE A 113 16.58 4.96 -5.97
N GLY A 114 17.63 5.72 -5.69
CA GLY A 114 17.93 6.23 -4.35
C GLY A 114 18.49 7.65 -4.42
N GLU A 115 18.43 8.38 -3.31
CA GLU A 115 18.99 9.73 -3.22
C GLU A 115 19.68 9.93 -1.87
N ASN A 116 20.86 10.55 -1.91
CA ASN A 116 21.47 11.21 -0.77
C ASN A 116 21.58 12.71 -1.07
N VAL A 117 21.43 13.55 -0.05
CA VAL A 117 21.69 14.99 -0.13
C VAL A 117 22.64 15.41 0.98
N GLY A 118 23.48 16.42 0.72
CA GLY A 118 24.45 16.90 1.69
C GLY A 118 24.77 18.38 1.50
N VAL A 119 25.21 19.01 2.59
CA VAL A 119 25.71 20.38 2.61
C VAL A 119 26.94 20.46 3.50
N GLY A 120 27.93 21.25 3.11
CA GLY A 120 29.14 21.42 3.90
C GLY A 120 30.21 22.24 3.19
N PRO A 121 31.38 22.45 3.82
CA PRO A 121 32.40 23.35 3.28
C PRO A 121 33.19 22.75 2.11
N THR A 122 33.33 21.41 2.05
CA THR A 122 34.15 20.72 1.04
C THR A 122 33.58 19.34 0.70
N VAL A 123 33.95 18.80 -0.47
CA VAL A 123 33.57 17.44 -0.89
C VAL A 123 34.00 16.38 0.13
N PRO A 124 35.25 16.37 0.65
CA PRO A 124 35.65 15.45 1.73
C PRO A 124 34.75 15.52 2.96
N ALA A 125 34.42 16.73 3.44
CA ALA A 125 33.61 16.91 4.64
C ALA A 125 32.18 16.38 4.46
N VAL A 126 31.55 16.69 3.31
CA VAL A 126 30.21 16.19 3.01
C VAL A 126 30.22 14.67 2.79
N HIS A 127 31.23 14.13 2.10
CA HIS A 127 31.36 12.69 1.91
C HIS A 127 31.50 11.93 3.24
N LEU A 128 32.33 12.44 4.16
CA LEU A 128 32.47 11.87 5.50
C LEU A 128 31.12 11.87 6.25
N ALA A 129 30.41 13.00 6.26
CA ALA A 129 29.09 13.11 6.89
C ALA A 129 28.06 12.13 6.30
N LEU A 130 28.08 11.90 4.98
CA LEU A 130 27.24 10.89 4.33
C LEU A 130 27.62 9.46 4.76
N MET A 131 28.90 9.17 4.95
CA MET A 131 29.38 7.84 5.39
C MET A 131 29.18 7.57 6.89
N GLU A 132 29.10 8.62 7.71
CA GLU A 132 28.76 8.55 9.15
C GLU A 132 27.25 8.39 9.36
N SER A 133 26.42 8.81 8.41
CA SER A 133 24.97 8.62 8.44
C SER A 133 24.59 7.19 8.02
N PRO A 134 23.93 6.38 8.86
CA PRO A 134 23.55 4.99 8.52
C PRO A 134 22.71 4.89 7.23
N THR A 135 21.73 5.77 7.07
CA THR A 135 20.82 5.77 5.91
C THR A 135 21.53 6.13 4.62
N HIS A 136 22.35 7.18 4.60
CA HIS A 136 23.08 7.59 3.41
C HIS A 136 24.18 6.59 3.04
N ARG A 137 24.88 6.05 4.05
CA ARG A 137 25.86 4.97 3.89
C ARG A 137 25.23 3.73 3.27
N ALA A 138 24.00 3.36 3.66
CA ALA A 138 23.29 2.22 3.07
C ALA A 138 23.08 2.39 1.56
N ASN A 139 22.75 3.60 1.09
CA ASN A 139 22.65 3.88 -0.35
C ASN A 139 24.01 3.75 -1.05
N ILE A 140 25.07 4.33 -0.47
CA ILE A 140 26.44 4.27 -1.02
C ILE A 140 26.93 2.82 -1.17
N LEU A 141 26.62 1.96 -0.20
CA LEU A 141 27.10 0.58 -0.14
C LEU A 141 26.09 -0.44 -0.71
N SER A 142 24.94 -0.01 -1.22
CA SER A 142 23.93 -0.92 -1.75
C SER A 142 24.44 -1.69 -2.97
N THR A 143 24.19 -2.99 -3.01
CA THR A 143 24.41 -3.86 -4.18
C THR A 143 23.30 -3.72 -5.22
N ASN A 144 22.21 -3.01 -4.90
CA ASN A 144 21.05 -2.90 -5.76
C ASN A 144 21.17 -1.80 -6.82
N TYR A 145 22.21 -0.98 -6.78
CA TYR A 145 22.46 0.08 -7.76
C TYR A 145 23.63 -0.27 -8.67
N ALA A 146 23.56 0.16 -9.92
CA ALA A 146 24.62 0.00 -10.91
C ALA A 146 25.16 1.35 -11.44
N HIS A 147 24.40 2.43 -11.25
CA HIS A 147 24.68 3.75 -11.79
C HIS A 147 24.55 4.85 -10.72
N ILE A 148 25.28 5.95 -10.92
CA ILE A 148 25.26 7.13 -10.05
C ILE A 148 25.29 8.43 -10.86
N GLY A 149 24.51 9.42 -10.43
CA GLY A 149 24.57 10.80 -10.89
C GLY A 149 24.82 11.73 -9.71
N VAL A 150 25.87 12.53 -9.77
CA VAL A 150 26.22 13.47 -8.69
C VAL A 150 26.06 14.89 -9.21
N GLY A 151 25.27 15.71 -8.52
CA GLY A 151 25.17 17.14 -8.74
C GLY A 151 25.84 17.88 -7.60
N VAL A 152 26.67 18.87 -7.91
CA VAL A 152 27.27 19.77 -6.91
C VAL A 152 27.10 21.21 -7.35
N VAL A 153 26.70 22.05 -6.40
CA VAL A 153 26.52 23.48 -6.57
C VAL A 153 27.19 24.19 -5.40
N THR A 154 28.17 25.06 -5.67
CA THR A 154 28.99 25.74 -4.63
C THR A 154 28.58 27.19 -4.47
N GLY A 155 28.25 27.57 -3.23
CA GLY A 155 28.04 28.96 -2.83
C GLY A 155 29.29 29.56 -2.18
N ALA A 156 29.15 30.74 -1.58
CA ALA A 156 30.27 31.47 -1.00
C ALA A 156 30.92 30.76 0.21
N ASP A 157 30.15 30.03 1.00
CA ASP A 157 30.56 29.43 2.29
C ASP A 157 30.38 27.91 2.36
N ARG A 158 29.55 27.33 1.49
CA ARG A 158 29.20 25.91 1.49
C ARG A 158 28.80 25.44 0.11
N LEU A 159 28.98 24.14 -0.13
CA LEU A 159 28.43 23.44 -1.28
C LEU A 159 27.19 22.64 -0.90
N PHE A 160 26.28 22.50 -1.85
CA PHE A 160 25.13 21.60 -1.81
C PHE A 160 25.35 20.48 -2.81
N ALA A 161 25.14 19.24 -2.38
CA ALA A 161 25.35 18.05 -3.20
C ALA A 161 24.15 17.11 -3.18
N THR A 162 23.87 16.49 -4.31
CA THR A 162 22.89 15.42 -4.48
C THR A 162 23.57 14.21 -5.13
N GLN A 163 23.40 13.02 -4.58
CA GLN A 163 23.81 11.74 -5.19
C GLN A 163 22.55 10.93 -5.51
N ASN A 164 22.27 10.74 -6.80
CA ASN A 164 21.17 9.90 -7.26
C ASN A 164 21.70 8.55 -7.71
N PHE A 165 21.16 7.48 -7.16
CA PHE A 165 21.52 6.10 -7.45
C PHE A 165 20.48 5.48 -8.36
N LEU A 166 20.91 4.58 -9.25
CA LEU A 166 20.04 3.95 -10.23
C LEU A 166 20.47 2.52 -10.52
N ARG A 167 19.49 1.64 -10.67
CA ARG A 167 19.62 0.40 -11.44
C ARG A 167 18.58 0.42 -12.55
N LEU A 168 19.01 0.03 -13.75
CA LEU A 168 18.12 -0.18 -14.88
C LEU A 168 17.64 -1.63 -14.87
N GLU A 169 16.45 -1.87 -15.40
CA GLU A 169 16.00 -3.22 -15.69
C GLU A 169 16.89 -3.84 -16.78
N PRO A 170 17.37 -5.09 -16.62
CA PRO A 170 18.12 -5.77 -17.68
C PRO A 170 17.20 -6.09 -18.88
N GLY A 171 17.42 -5.44 -20.02
CA GLY A 171 16.97 -5.86 -21.37
C GLY A 171 15.47 -6.14 -21.60
N GLY A 172 14.78 -5.19 -22.26
CA GLY A 172 13.41 -5.36 -22.82
C GLY A 172 12.32 -4.69 -21.97
N ALA A 173 11.34 -4.05 -22.62
CA ALA A 173 10.16 -3.53 -21.93
C ALA A 173 9.47 -4.69 -21.19
N ARG A 174 9.28 -4.53 -19.87
CA ARG A 174 8.57 -5.52 -19.07
C ARG A 174 7.18 -5.73 -19.67
N PRO A 175 6.69 -6.99 -19.82
CA PRO A 175 5.30 -7.19 -20.16
C PRO A 175 4.45 -6.39 -19.16
N GLN A 176 3.54 -5.57 -19.68
CA GLN A 176 2.64 -4.81 -18.82
C GLN A 176 1.95 -5.80 -17.87
N ALA A 177 1.91 -5.48 -16.58
CA ALA A 177 1.27 -6.35 -15.60
C ALA A 177 -0.15 -6.70 -16.07
N ALA A 178 -0.46 -7.99 -16.11
CA ALA A 178 -1.73 -8.47 -16.62
C ALA A 178 -2.87 -8.00 -15.69
N GLN A 179 -4.04 -7.73 -16.25
CA GLN A 179 -5.22 -7.37 -15.48
C GLN A 179 -6.30 -8.41 -15.71
N PHE A 180 -6.86 -8.95 -14.62
CA PHE A 180 -7.93 -9.92 -14.66
C PHE A 180 -9.10 -9.41 -13.83
N ARG A 181 -10.32 -9.51 -14.35
CA ARG A 181 -11.52 -9.28 -13.57
C ARG A 181 -12.13 -10.62 -13.16
N LEU A 182 -12.31 -10.81 -11.85
CA LEU A 182 -13.02 -11.94 -11.26
C LEU A 182 -14.38 -11.42 -10.76
N ALA A 183 -15.43 -11.66 -11.55
CA ALA A 183 -16.76 -11.14 -11.30
C ALA A 183 -17.85 -12.08 -11.82
N GLY A 184 -19.01 -12.03 -11.19
CA GLY A 184 -20.24 -12.68 -11.64
C GLY A 184 -21.42 -11.72 -11.63
N ARG A 185 -22.61 -12.26 -11.93
CA ARG A 185 -23.89 -11.51 -11.94
C ARG A 185 -24.29 -10.93 -10.58
N ASP A 186 -23.76 -11.48 -9.50
CA ASP A 186 -23.96 -11.06 -8.12
C ASP A 186 -22.73 -11.49 -7.27
N ARG A 187 -22.80 -11.25 -5.95
CA ARG A 187 -21.73 -11.59 -5.01
C ARG A 187 -21.46 -13.10 -4.90
N VAL A 188 -22.50 -13.92 -5.07
CA VAL A 188 -22.40 -15.39 -4.98
C VAL A 188 -21.69 -15.92 -6.23
N ALA A 189 -22.10 -15.45 -7.40
CA ALA A 189 -21.43 -15.75 -8.67
C ALA A 189 -20.00 -15.18 -8.73
N THR A 190 -19.74 -14.03 -8.10
CA THR A 190 -18.38 -13.50 -7.99
C THR A 190 -17.50 -14.37 -7.10
N ALA A 191 -18.00 -14.80 -5.94
CA ALA A 191 -17.28 -15.74 -5.08
C ALA A 191 -17.00 -17.06 -5.80
N ARG A 192 -17.93 -17.53 -6.65
CA ARG A 192 -17.71 -18.68 -7.55
C ARG A 192 -16.57 -18.44 -8.54
N ALA A 193 -16.53 -17.28 -9.21
CA ALA A 193 -15.46 -16.95 -10.16
C ALA A 193 -14.08 -16.91 -9.47
N ILE A 194 -14.02 -16.34 -8.26
CA ILE A 194 -12.80 -16.32 -7.43
C ILE A 194 -12.37 -17.74 -7.04
N ALA A 195 -13.31 -18.59 -6.61
CA ALA A 195 -13.05 -19.98 -6.26
C ALA A 195 -12.54 -20.80 -7.46
N ASP A 196 -13.14 -20.61 -8.64
CA ASP A 196 -12.75 -21.35 -9.85
C ASP A 196 -11.36 -20.98 -10.35
N PHE A 197 -11.01 -19.70 -10.20
CA PHE A 197 -9.68 -19.20 -10.54
C PHE A 197 -8.61 -19.68 -9.54
N GLY A 198 -8.90 -19.57 -8.24
CA GLY A 198 -7.90 -19.84 -7.19
C GLY A 198 -7.72 -21.32 -6.85
N VAL A 199 -8.71 -22.19 -7.10
CA VAL A 199 -8.66 -23.57 -6.62
C VAL A 199 -8.64 -24.55 -7.79
N THR A 200 -7.57 -25.35 -7.86
CA THR A 200 -7.49 -26.46 -8.81
C THR A 200 -8.60 -27.47 -8.54
N PRO A 201 -9.32 -27.97 -9.56
CA PRO A 201 -10.38 -28.95 -9.36
C PRO A 201 -9.91 -30.18 -8.59
N GLY A 202 -10.67 -30.58 -7.58
CA GLY A 202 -10.41 -31.79 -6.78
C GLY A 202 -9.31 -31.70 -5.72
N THR A 203 -8.53 -30.62 -5.67
CA THR A 203 -7.38 -30.53 -4.77
C THR A 203 -7.73 -30.04 -3.36
N ALA A 204 -8.89 -29.39 -3.18
CA ALA A 204 -9.25 -28.84 -1.89
C ALA A 204 -9.54 -29.96 -0.88
N ARG A 205 -8.99 -29.84 0.34
CA ARG A 205 -9.26 -30.76 1.46
C ARG A 205 -10.56 -30.42 2.20
N GLY A 206 -11.09 -29.24 1.96
CA GLY A 206 -12.31 -28.71 2.54
C GLY A 206 -12.63 -27.35 1.93
N ALA A 207 -13.66 -26.70 2.45
CA ALA A 207 -14.05 -25.36 2.01
C ALA A 207 -14.75 -24.59 3.13
N VAL A 208 -14.90 -23.28 2.93
CA VAL A 208 -15.69 -22.40 3.80
C VAL A 208 -16.90 -21.88 3.03
N VAL A 209 -18.07 -21.91 3.67
CA VAL A 209 -19.31 -21.30 3.19
C VAL A 209 -19.69 -20.20 4.16
N ALA A 210 -19.91 -18.98 3.66
CA ALA A 210 -20.35 -17.85 4.46
C ALA A 210 -21.65 -17.24 3.91
N PRO A 211 -22.50 -16.64 4.76
CA PRO A 211 -23.73 -16.00 4.32
C PRO A 211 -23.46 -14.87 3.32
N SER A 212 -24.19 -14.86 2.21
CA SER A 212 -24.11 -13.79 1.21
C SER A 212 -24.67 -12.46 1.72
N GLY A 213 -25.52 -12.49 2.76
CA GLY A 213 -26.06 -11.31 3.44
C GLY A 213 -25.23 -10.82 4.62
N ASP A 214 -24.29 -11.62 5.14
CA ASP A 214 -23.45 -11.26 6.29
C ASP A 214 -21.99 -11.71 6.10
N PHE A 215 -21.14 -10.73 5.84
CA PHE A 215 -19.82 -10.93 5.28
C PHE A 215 -18.72 -11.24 6.30
N ARG A 216 -18.99 -11.04 7.60
CA ARG A 216 -17.97 -11.22 8.66
C ARG A 216 -17.55 -12.68 8.82
N GLY A 217 -18.45 -13.63 8.58
CA GLY A 217 -18.11 -15.05 8.57
C GLY A 217 -17.07 -15.41 7.50
N ALA A 218 -17.18 -14.82 6.31
CA ALA A 218 -16.24 -15.06 5.20
C ALA A 218 -14.82 -14.59 5.54
N LEU A 219 -14.71 -13.45 6.22
CA LEU A 219 -13.44 -12.82 6.57
C LEU A 219 -12.72 -13.59 7.68
N ALA A 220 -13.45 -13.98 8.74
CA ALA A 220 -12.91 -14.84 9.79
C ALA A 220 -12.47 -16.20 9.23
N GLY A 221 -13.23 -16.75 8.28
CA GLY A 221 -12.98 -18.04 7.64
C GLY A 221 -11.74 -18.11 6.72
N ALA A 222 -11.08 -16.99 6.41
CA ALA A 222 -9.98 -16.97 5.45
C ALA A 222 -8.77 -17.85 5.87
N ALA A 223 -8.38 -17.82 7.15
CA ALA A 223 -7.34 -18.74 7.66
C ALA A 223 -7.73 -20.21 7.49
N LEU A 224 -9.01 -20.55 7.69
CA LEU A 224 -9.50 -21.91 7.56
C LEU A 224 -9.52 -22.35 6.09
N ALA A 225 -10.00 -21.50 5.18
CA ALA A 225 -9.97 -21.75 3.75
C ALA A 225 -8.52 -21.94 3.24
N GLY A 226 -7.61 -21.05 3.63
CA GLY A 226 -6.18 -21.15 3.33
C GLY A 226 -5.55 -22.44 3.85
N ALA A 227 -5.83 -22.80 5.12
CA ALA A 227 -5.33 -24.04 5.70
C ALA A 227 -5.87 -25.29 4.98
N LEU A 228 -7.08 -25.26 4.45
CA LEU A 228 -7.69 -26.37 3.71
C LEU A 228 -7.23 -26.45 2.24
N GLY A 229 -6.54 -25.41 1.73
CA GLY A 229 -6.28 -25.24 0.30
C GLY A 229 -7.58 -25.15 -0.51
N GLY A 230 -8.63 -24.61 0.11
CA GLY A 230 -9.98 -24.59 -0.42
C GLY A 230 -10.54 -23.18 -0.56
N PRO A 231 -11.69 -23.03 -1.23
CA PRO A 231 -12.30 -21.73 -1.45
C PRO A 231 -13.10 -21.27 -0.22
N THR A 232 -13.28 -19.95 -0.13
CA THR A 232 -14.43 -19.36 0.54
C THR A 232 -15.51 -19.10 -0.51
N VAL A 233 -16.71 -19.64 -0.32
CA VAL A 233 -17.86 -19.43 -1.18
C VAL A 233 -18.98 -18.74 -0.40
N LEU A 234 -19.83 -18.01 -1.11
CA LEU A 234 -20.99 -17.33 -0.50
C LEU A 234 -22.27 -18.07 -0.85
N SER A 235 -23.22 -18.10 0.08
CA SER A 235 -24.55 -18.67 -0.14
C SER A 235 -25.60 -17.95 0.68
N SER A 236 -26.87 -17.98 0.29
CA SER A 236 -27.99 -17.56 1.11
C SER A 236 -28.01 -18.36 2.43
N SER A 237 -28.51 -17.73 3.50
CA SER A 237 -28.60 -18.39 4.81
C SER A 237 -29.67 -19.48 4.86
N ASP A 238 -30.65 -19.48 3.95
CA ASP A 238 -31.81 -20.37 4.00
C ASP A 238 -31.68 -21.57 3.04
N ALA A 239 -30.93 -21.42 1.94
CA ALA A 239 -30.70 -22.45 0.95
C ALA A 239 -29.26 -22.42 0.39
N LEU A 240 -28.72 -23.59 0.05
CA LEU A 240 -27.43 -23.68 -0.65
C LEU A 240 -27.59 -23.24 -2.11
N ASP A 241 -27.02 -22.09 -2.47
CA ASP A 241 -27.06 -21.55 -3.83
C ASP A 241 -26.41 -22.50 -4.85
N GLY A 242 -26.93 -22.51 -6.08
CA GLY A 242 -26.40 -23.36 -7.16
C GLY A 242 -24.95 -23.04 -7.52
N ASP A 243 -24.60 -21.75 -7.58
CA ASP A 243 -23.23 -21.30 -7.83
C ASP A 243 -22.29 -21.73 -6.68
N ALA A 244 -22.73 -21.61 -5.43
CA ALA A 244 -21.99 -22.07 -4.25
C ALA A 244 -21.79 -23.60 -4.27
N ARG A 245 -22.86 -24.36 -4.53
CA ARG A 245 -22.81 -25.82 -4.68
C ARG A 245 -21.79 -26.22 -5.73
N GLY A 246 -21.89 -25.67 -6.94
CA GLY A 246 -20.97 -26.05 -8.01
C GLY A 246 -19.51 -25.70 -7.67
N ALA A 247 -19.26 -24.60 -6.94
CA ALA A 247 -17.91 -24.21 -6.53
C ALA A 247 -17.31 -25.28 -5.60
N LEU A 248 -18.11 -25.71 -4.62
CA LEU A 248 -17.76 -26.78 -3.69
C LEU A 248 -17.49 -28.07 -4.45
N GLU A 249 -18.39 -28.48 -5.34
CA GLU A 249 -18.24 -29.72 -6.10
C GLU A 249 -16.99 -29.76 -6.98
N ARG A 250 -16.66 -28.65 -7.65
CA ARG A 250 -15.46 -28.52 -8.46
C ARG A 250 -14.20 -28.54 -7.59
N ALA A 251 -14.15 -27.74 -6.54
CA ALA A 251 -12.99 -27.64 -5.66
C ALA A 251 -12.70 -28.96 -4.92
N LEU A 252 -13.74 -29.63 -4.45
CA LEU A 252 -13.63 -30.88 -3.68
C LEU A 252 -13.49 -32.11 -4.59
N GLY A 253 -13.88 -32.04 -5.87
CA GLY A 253 -13.82 -33.18 -6.79
C GLY A 253 -14.78 -34.32 -6.40
N PRO A 254 -14.68 -35.50 -7.03
CA PRO A 254 -15.60 -36.62 -6.77
C PRO A 254 -15.30 -37.38 -5.47
N ALA A 255 -14.03 -37.43 -5.03
CA ALA A 255 -13.63 -38.10 -3.80
C ALA A 255 -13.81 -37.16 -2.58
N ARG A 256 -15.03 -37.10 -2.06
CA ARG A 256 -15.42 -36.13 -1.01
C ARG A 256 -15.44 -36.69 0.41
N SER A 257 -15.41 -38.02 0.55
CA SER A 257 -15.36 -38.69 1.85
C SER A 257 -14.13 -38.23 2.65
N GLY A 258 -14.33 -37.85 3.91
CA GLY A 258 -13.28 -37.32 4.78
C GLY A 258 -12.93 -35.84 4.58
N LYS A 259 -13.55 -35.13 3.63
CA LYS A 259 -13.41 -33.68 3.49
C LYS A 259 -14.44 -32.95 4.34
N THR A 260 -14.09 -31.75 4.81
CA THR A 260 -14.95 -30.95 5.69
C THR A 260 -15.31 -29.62 5.03
N VAL A 261 -16.59 -29.26 5.07
CA VAL A 261 -17.09 -27.94 4.68
C VAL A 261 -17.60 -27.22 5.92
N TYR A 262 -17.01 -26.05 6.17
CA TYR A 262 -17.33 -25.22 7.33
C TYR A 262 -18.30 -24.12 6.95
N LEU A 263 -19.47 -24.13 7.58
CA LEU A 263 -20.52 -23.12 7.46
C LEU A 263 -20.28 -22.06 8.54
N VAL A 264 -19.66 -20.93 8.19
CA VAL A 264 -19.25 -19.89 9.15
C VAL A 264 -20.32 -18.80 9.22
N GLY A 265 -20.99 -18.69 10.36
CA GLY A 265 -22.11 -17.77 10.58
C GLY A 265 -23.46 -18.48 10.71
N ALA A 266 -24.54 -17.71 10.60
CA ALA A 266 -25.90 -18.21 10.79
C ALA A 266 -26.47 -18.79 9.48
N PHE A 267 -26.76 -20.09 9.51
CA PHE A 267 -27.39 -20.83 8.42
C PHE A 267 -28.56 -21.64 8.95
N ALA A 268 -29.62 -21.74 8.15
CA ALA A 268 -30.71 -22.68 8.39
C ALA A 268 -30.20 -24.13 8.31
N PRO A 269 -30.79 -25.08 9.07
CA PRO A 269 -30.41 -26.49 9.01
C PRO A 269 -30.42 -27.07 7.59
N ALA A 270 -31.32 -26.60 6.72
CA ALA A 270 -31.42 -27.02 5.33
C ALA A 270 -30.12 -26.78 4.53
N VAL A 271 -29.38 -25.70 4.81
CA VAL A 271 -28.09 -25.44 4.14
C VAL A 271 -27.03 -26.46 4.59
N ARG A 272 -26.96 -26.75 5.89
CA ARG A 272 -26.08 -27.78 6.43
C ARG A 272 -26.38 -29.15 5.81
N ASP A 273 -27.65 -29.51 5.74
CA ASP A 273 -28.07 -30.80 5.20
C ASP A 273 -27.80 -30.88 3.68
N ALA A 274 -27.98 -29.78 2.95
CA ALA A 274 -27.63 -29.66 1.53
C ALA A 274 -26.11 -29.70 1.27
N VAL A 275 -25.29 -29.24 2.21
CA VAL A 275 -23.82 -29.42 2.13
C VAL A 275 -23.44 -30.86 2.45
N ALA A 276 -24.04 -31.46 3.49
CA ALA A 276 -23.77 -32.84 3.88
C ALA A 276 -24.14 -33.83 2.76
N SER A 277 -25.21 -33.57 2.00
CA SER A 277 -25.61 -34.40 0.86
C SER A 277 -24.61 -34.39 -0.30
N LEU A 278 -23.62 -33.50 -0.30
CA LEU A 278 -22.49 -33.55 -1.24
C LEU A 278 -21.49 -34.67 -0.89
N GLY A 279 -21.64 -35.38 0.23
CA GLY A 279 -20.74 -36.44 0.67
C GLY A 279 -19.53 -35.94 1.47
N VAL A 280 -19.67 -34.79 2.14
CA VAL A 280 -18.67 -34.18 3.03
C VAL A 280 -19.18 -34.10 4.47
N GLN A 281 -18.27 -33.87 5.42
CA GLN A 281 -18.66 -33.46 6.76
C GLN A 281 -19.06 -31.97 6.75
N ALA A 282 -20.32 -31.66 7.05
CA ALA A 282 -20.79 -30.28 7.20
C ALA A 282 -20.68 -29.83 8.66
N VAL A 283 -19.81 -28.85 8.93
CA VAL A 283 -19.58 -28.31 10.29
C VAL A 283 -20.07 -26.87 10.36
N VAL A 284 -21.01 -26.60 11.25
CA VAL A 284 -21.49 -25.23 11.48
C VAL A 284 -20.61 -24.57 12.53
N LEU A 285 -19.94 -23.49 12.13
CA LEU A 285 -19.18 -22.60 13.00
C LEU A 285 -20.00 -21.31 13.19
N GLY A 286 -21.15 -21.47 13.84
CA GLY A 286 -22.06 -20.37 14.21
C GLY A 286 -22.15 -20.28 15.74
N GLY A 287 -22.17 -19.05 16.27
CA GLY A 287 -22.13 -18.82 17.71
C GLY A 287 -23.10 -17.75 18.23
N GLY A 288 -24.18 -17.46 17.50
CA GLY A 288 -25.15 -16.42 17.84
C GLY A 288 -24.76 -15.02 17.36
N ASP A 289 -23.46 -14.70 17.33
CA ASP A 289 -22.92 -13.45 16.76
C ASP A 289 -21.59 -13.66 15.99
N HIS A 290 -21.04 -12.57 15.46
CA HIS A 290 -19.78 -12.62 14.69
C HIS A 290 -18.56 -12.90 15.57
N VAL A 291 -18.53 -12.42 16.82
CA VAL A 291 -17.41 -12.65 17.75
C VAL A 291 -17.30 -14.14 18.06
N ALA A 292 -18.43 -14.77 18.34
CA ALA A 292 -18.52 -16.19 18.62
C ALA A 292 -18.22 -17.04 17.37
N SER A 293 -18.66 -16.61 16.19
CA SER A 293 -18.31 -17.28 14.92
C SER A 293 -16.80 -17.20 14.64
N ALA A 294 -16.17 -16.05 14.86
CA ALA A 294 -14.72 -15.89 14.73
C ALA A 294 -13.93 -16.75 15.74
N ALA A 295 -14.40 -16.81 16.99
CA ALA A 295 -13.83 -17.70 18.00
C ALA A 295 -13.98 -19.19 17.61
N ALA A 296 -15.12 -19.59 17.05
CA ALA A 296 -15.33 -20.95 16.54
C ALA A 296 -14.39 -21.28 15.37
N VAL A 297 -14.15 -20.33 14.46
CA VAL A 297 -13.15 -20.50 13.41
C VAL A 297 -11.75 -20.67 13.99
N ALA A 298 -11.36 -19.84 14.97
CA ALA A 298 -10.05 -19.95 15.61
C ALA A 298 -9.84 -21.34 16.25
N ARG A 299 -10.87 -21.91 16.90
CA ARG A 299 -10.82 -23.28 17.46
C ARG A 299 -10.73 -24.37 16.39
N ALA A 300 -11.32 -24.13 15.23
CA ALA A 300 -11.35 -25.09 14.11
C ALA A 300 -10.06 -25.09 13.27
N LEU A 301 -9.16 -24.12 13.48
CA LEU A 301 -7.88 -24.09 12.75
C LEU A 301 -7.05 -25.34 13.07
N PRO A 302 -6.40 -25.94 12.05
CA PRO A 302 -5.58 -27.14 12.26
C PRO A 302 -4.28 -26.84 13.03
N SER A 303 -3.84 -25.58 13.04
CA SER A 303 -2.69 -25.11 13.81
C SER A 303 -3.14 -24.35 15.06
N ARG A 304 -2.26 -24.25 16.05
CA ARG A 304 -2.44 -23.41 17.24
C ARG A 304 -1.48 -22.22 17.18
N PRO A 305 -1.85 -21.12 16.51
CA PRO A 305 -0.97 -19.97 16.35
C PRO A 305 -0.79 -19.24 17.68
N SER A 306 0.39 -18.67 17.90
CA SER A 306 0.66 -17.82 19.07
C SER A 306 0.16 -16.38 18.93
N THR A 307 -0.33 -16.02 17.73
CA THR A 307 -0.69 -14.66 17.33
C THR A 307 -2.10 -14.63 16.73
N ALA A 308 -2.90 -13.62 17.10
CA ALA A 308 -4.19 -13.32 16.47
C ALA A 308 -4.24 -11.91 15.88
N LEU A 309 -5.08 -11.72 14.87
CA LEU A 309 -5.40 -10.44 14.27
C LEU A 309 -6.68 -9.93 14.94
N VAL A 310 -6.65 -8.77 15.60
CA VAL A 310 -7.80 -8.24 16.36
C VAL A 310 -8.31 -6.95 15.75
N THR A 311 -9.62 -6.86 15.57
CA THR A 311 -10.25 -5.77 14.83
C THR A 311 -11.74 -5.62 15.14
N THR A 312 -12.36 -4.55 14.66
CA THR A 312 -13.71 -4.15 15.10
C THR A 312 -14.83 -4.97 14.47
N VAL A 313 -15.94 -5.13 15.18
CA VAL A 313 -17.15 -5.83 14.69
C VAL A 313 -18.11 -4.91 13.87
N THR A 314 -17.92 -3.59 13.90
CA THR A 314 -18.93 -2.59 13.46
C THR A 314 -18.73 -1.98 12.06
N ASP A 315 -17.52 -1.54 11.68
CA ASP A 315 -17.21 -1.00 10.33
C ASP A 315 -15.89 -1.61 9.84
N TYR A 316 -15.96 -2.44 8.80
CA TYR A 316 -14.95 -3.50 8.61
C TYR A 316 -14.40 -3.68 7.17
N PRO A 317 -14.06 -2.62 6.42
CA PRO A 317 -13.37 -2.76 5.12
C PRO A 317 -11.90 -3.22 5.26
N ASP A 318 -11.23 -2.85 6.35
CA ASP A 318 -9.81 -3.18 6.65
C ASP A 318 -9.60 -4.71 6.80
N ALA A 319 -10.69 -5.40 7.11
CA ALA A 319 -10.79 -6.84 7.17
C ALA A 319 -10.38 -7.59 5.92
N LEU A 320 -10.76 -7.03 4.77
CA LEU A 320 -10.59 -7.73 3.52
C LEU A 320 -9.10 -7.81 3.23
N ALA A 321 -8.37 -6.72 3.47
CA ALA A 321 -6.91 -6.71 3.43
C ALA A 321 -6.31 -7.68 4.45
N VAL A 322 -6.83 -7.73 5.69
CA VAL A 322 -6.27 -8.61 6.72
C VAL A 322 -6.55 -10.10 6.47
N SER A 323 -7.64 -10.43 5.77
CA SER A 323 -8.00 -11.80 5.43
C SER A 323 -6.92 -12.49 4.59
N ALA A 324 -6.19 -11.73 3.77
CA ALA A 324 -5.04 -12.21 3.02
C ALA A 324 -3.87 -12.62 3.92
N VAL A 325 -3.58 -11.81 4.95
CA VAL A 325 -2.58 -12.16 5.96
C VAL A 325 -3.00 -13.42 6.70
N SER A 326 -4.25 -13.46 7.15
CA SER A 326 -4.84 -14.60 7.88
C SER A 326 -4.75 -15.92 7.10
N ALA A 327 -5.07 -15.90 5.81
CA ALA A 327 -5.00 -17.08 4.94
C ALA A 327 -3.59 -17.65 4.78
N VAL A 328 -2.55 -16.80 4.81
CA VAL A 328 -1.15 -17.21 4.60
C VAL A 328 -0.45 -17.56 5.91
N THR A 329 -0.68 -16.80 6.98
CA THR A 329 0.00 -17.01 8.27
C THR A 329 -0.73 -18.03 9.15
N GLY A 330 -2.00 -18.31 8.86
CA GLY A 330 -2.88 -19.11 9.72
C GLY A 330 -3.27 -18.40 11.02
N TRP A 331 -3.03 -17.10 11.16
CA TRP A 331 -3.45 -16.35 12.35
C TRP A 331 -4.95 -16.06 12.28
N PRO A 332 -5.74 -16.39 13.31
CA PRO A 332 -7.17 -16.14 13.30
C PRO A 332 -7.47 -14.65 13.34
N VAL A 333 -8.52 -14.25 12.64
CA VAL A 333 -9.14 -12.94 12.78
C VAL A 333 -10.18 -13.02 13.90
N LEU A 334 -10.05 -12.18 14.91
CA LEU A 334 -10.96 -12.07 16.05
C LEU A 334 -11.58 -10.67 16.12
N TYR A 335 -12.84 -10.61 16.55
CA TYR A 335 -13.61 -9.37 16.59
C TYR A 335 -13.76 -8.79 17.99
N THR A 336 -13.84 -7.49 18.08
CA THR A 336 -14.10 -6.77 19.31
C THR A 336 -15.00 -5.57 19.10
N ASP A 337 -15.67 -5.12 20.15
CA ASP A 337 -16.31 -3.80 20.16
C ASP A 337 -15.24 -2.70 20.18
N PRO A 338 -15.51 -1.51 19.61
CA PRO A 338 -14.49 -0.47 19.47
C PRO A 338 -13.86 0.02 20.78
N ALA A 339 -14.66 0.08 21.84
CA ALA A 339 -14.27 0.64 23.13
C ALA A 339 -14.04 -0.42 24.23
N GLN A 340 -14.43 -1.67 23.98
CA GLN A 340 -14.42 -2.73 24.99
C GLN A 340 -14.05 -4.08 24.35
N LEU A 341 -13.09 -4.79 24.95
CA LEU A 341 -12.72 -6.11 24.53
C LEU A 341 -13.90 -7.06 24.71
N SER A 342 -14.40 -7.62 23.62
CA SER A 342 -15.52 -8.56 23.68
C SER A 342 -15.11 -9.84 24.42
N GLN A 343 -15.97 -10.32 25.33
CA GLN A 343 -15.68 -11.45 26.20
C GLN A 343 -15.33 -12.73 25.44
N GLY A 344 -16.01 -13.01 24.32
CA GLY A 344 -15.72 -14.18 23.48
C GLY A 344 -14.30 -14.16 22.91
N THR A 345 -13.80 -12.98 22.53
CA THR A 345 -12.42 -12.81 22.06
C THR A 345 -11.41 -12.97 23.18
N ALA A 346 -11.67 -12.37 24.35
CA ALA A 346 -10.82 -12.58 25.53
C ALA A 346 -10.71 -14.07 25.91
N ALA A 347 -11.84 -14.78 25.91
CA ALA A 347 -11.90 -16.19 26.26
C ALA A 347 -11.13 -17.06 25.26
N VAL A 348 -11.32 -16.88 23.95
CA VAL A 348 -10.64 -17.72 22.95
C VAL A 348 -9.13 -17.45 22.89
N LEU A 349 -8.68 -16.22 23.17
CA LEU A 349 -7.26 -15.91 23.28
C LEU A 349 -6.60 -16.72 24.41
N GLN A 350 -7.25 -16.80 25.57
CA GLN A 350 -6.76 -17.57 26.72
C GLN A 350 -6.85 -19.07 26.48
N GLU A 351 -8.00 -19.55 25.97
CA GLU A 351 -8.26 -20.96 25.68
C GLU A 351 -7.23 -21.55 24.71
N LEU A 352 -6.93 -20.83 23.63
CA LEU A 352 -5.98 -21.30 22.60
C LEU A 352 -4.52 -20.96 22.94
N GLY A 353 -4.26 -20.28 24.06
CA GLY A 353 -2.91 -19.88 24.47
C GLY A 353 -2.27 -18.86 23.53
N ILE A 354 -3.06 -17.99 22.90
CA ILE A 354 -2.59 -16.92 22.02
C ILE A 354 -1.96 -15.83 22.89
N ARG A 355 -0.67 -15.57 22.70
CA ARG A 355 0.13 -14.68 23.56
C ARG A 355 0.44 -13.32 22.93
N ARG A 356 0.09 -13.13 21.66
CA ARG A 356 0.34 -11.89 20.92
C ARG A 356 -0.86 -11.53 20.07
N THR A 357 -1.13 -10.24 19.94
CA THR A 357 -2.14 -9.73 19.01
C THR A 357 -1.56 -8.71 18.06
N LEU A 358 -2.16 -8.55 16.89
CA LEU A 358 -1.91 -7.44 15.99
C LEU A 358 -3.23 -6.70 15.79
N VAL A 359 -3.26 -5.43 16.19
CA VAL A 359 -4.48 -4.63 16.11
C VAL A 359 -4.62 -4.07 14.70
N ILE A 360 -5.79 -4.23 14.09
CA ILE A 360 -6.10 -3.74 12.74
C ILE A 360 -7.13 -2.63 12.83
N GLY A 361 -6.78 -1.47 12.31
CA GLY A 361 -7.56 -0.25 12.36
C GLY A 361 -7.05 0.74 13.41
N GLY A 362 -7.38 2.02 13.21
CA GLY A 362 -7.02 3.09 14.14
C GLY A 362 -7.80 3.05 15.46
N PRO A 363 -7.51 3.96 16.41
CA PRO A 363 -8.14 3.99 17.73
C PRO A 363 -9.68 4.12 17.72
N ARG A 364 -10.27 4.64 16.63
CA ARG A 364 -11.73 4.68 16.46
C ARG A 364 -12.35 3.30 16.20
N ALA A 365 -11.61 2.40 15.54
CA ALA A 365 -12.04 1.04 15.26
C ALA A 365 -11.72 0.11 16.43
N VAL A 366 -10.51 0.22 16.96
CA VAL A 366 -10.06 -0.53 18.16
C VAL A 366 -9.31 0.43 19.05
N SER A 367 -9.95 0.89 20.12
CA SER A 367 -9.38 1.89 21.05
C SER A 367 -8.13 1.38 21.78
N ASP A 368 -7.39 2.32 22.36
CA ASP A 368 -6.24 1.98 23.21
C ASP A 368 -6.68 1.34 24.54
N ALA A 369 -7.94 1.55 24.95
CA ALA A 369 -8.55 0.80 26.05
C ALA A 369 -8.64 -0.69 25.72
N VAL A 370 -9.09 -1.04 24.51
CA VAL A 370 -9.10 -2.44 24.04
C VAL A 370 -7.67 -2.99 23.94
N ALA A 371 -6.72 -2.21 23.43
CA ALA A 371 -5.31 -2.59 23.39
C ALA A 371 -4.75 -2.93 24.80
N SER A 372 -5.13 -2.14 25.81
CA SER A 372 -4.75 -2.38 27.21
C SER A 372 -5.44 -3.63 27.78
N GLN A 373 -6.72 -3.85 27.44
CA GLN A 373 -7.46 -5.05 27.85
C GLN A 373 -6.88 -6.33 27.22
N LEU A 374 -6.42 -6.26 25.96
CA LEU A 374 -5.69 -7.36 25.32
C LEU A 374 -4.40 -7.72 26.07
N ALA A 375 -3.65 -6.72 26.54
CA ALA A 375 -2.49 -6.95 27.39
C ALA A 375 -2.86 -7.60 28.73
N ASN A 376 -3.94 -7.13 29.37
CA ASN A 376 -4.40 -7.67 30.66
C ASN A 376 -4.85 -9.14 30.57
N VAL A 377 -5.37 -9.59 29.43
CA VAL A 377 -5.71 -11.01 29.22
C VAL A 377 -4.53 -11.87 28.78
N GLY A 378 -3.31 -11.31 28.74
CA GLY A 378 -2.07 -12.03 28.43
C GLY A 378 -1.78 -12.14 26.93
N ALA A 379 -2.39 -11.29 26.09
CA ALA A 379 -2.20 -11.26 24.65
C ALA A 379 -1.92 -9.83 24.14
N PRO A 380 -0.86 -9.16 24.63
CA PRO A 380 -0.58 -7.76 24.31
C PRO A 380 -0.44 -7.52 22.79
N PRO A 381 -0.85 -6.34 22.30
CA PRO A 381 -0.60 -5.94 20.93
C PRO A 381 0.90 -5.84 20.64
N ALA A 382 1.37 -6.60 19.65
CA ALA A 382 2.72 -6.51 19.09
C ALA A 382 2.85 -5.38 18.04
N GLY A 383 1.75 -4.69 17.75
CA GLY A 383 1.69 -3.59 16.80
C GLY A 383 0.26 -3.21 16.46
N ARG A 384 0.12 -2.14 15.68
CA ARG A 384 -1.14 -1.68 15.11
C ARG A 384 -0.93 -1.36 13.63
N LEU A 385 -1.77 -1.92 12.77
CA LEU A 385 -1.84 -1.57 11.35
C LEU A 385 -3.03 -0.64 11.12
N ALA A 386 -2.75 0.63 10.83
CA ALA A 386 -3.78 1.65 10.71
C ALA A 386 -3.33 2.79 9.79
N GLY A 387 -4.28 3.37 9.07
CA GLY A 387 -4.11 4.61 8.33
C GLY A 387 -5.21 5.63 8.66
N ALA A 388 -5.13 6.80 8.04
CA ALA A 388 -6.13 7.87 8.21
C ALA A 388 -7.50 7.48 7.64
N SER A 389 -7.54 6.62 6.62
CA SER A 389 -8.74 5.99 6.10
C SER A 389 -8.53 4.48 5.88
N ARG A 390 -9.62 3.79 5.52
CA ARG A 390 -9.62 2.38 5.12
C ARG A 390 -8.66 2.04 3.97
N LEU A 391 -8.41 3.00 3.09
CA LEU A 391 -7.50 2.83 1.96
C LEU A 391 -6.04 2.82 2.44
N GLU A 392 -5.68 3.72 3.36
CA GLU A 392 -4.34 3.74 3.97
C GLU A 392 -4.15 2.57 4.93
N THR A 393 -5.18 2.15 5.69
CA THR A 393 -5.08 0.92 6.50
C THR A 393 -4.83 -0.30 5.62
N ALA A 394 -5.53 -0.44 4.48
CA ALA A 394 -5.31 -1.54 3.56
C ALA A 394 -3.88 -1.56 2.99
N VAL A 395 -3.30 -0.39 2.69
CA VAL A 395 -1.89 -0.27 2.28
C VAL A 395 -0.94 -0.68 3.41
N ALA A 396 -1.17 -0.24 4.65
CA ALA A 396 -0.37 -0.66 5.79
C ALA A 396 -0.43 -2.18 6.03
N VAL A 397 -1.61 -2.78 5.80
CA VAL A 397 -1.79 -4.24 5.83
C VAL A 397 -1.07 -4.92 4.68
N ALA A 398 -1.11 -4.36 3.47
CA ALA A 398 -0.37 -4.89 2.33
C ALA A 398 1.15 -4.89 2.57
N ASP A 399 1.72 -3.80 3.10
CA ASP A 399 3.15 -3.72 3.45
C ASP A 399 3.54 -4.74 4.52
N PHE A 400 2.71 -4.87 5.56
CA PHE A 400 2.89 -5.90 6.57
C PHE A 400 2.82 -7.31 5.95
N ALA A 401 1.87 -7.55 5.05
CA ALA A 401 1.70 -8.83 4.37
C ALA A 401 2.95 -9.20 3.55
N LEU A 402 3.56 -8.24 2.84
CA LEU A 402 4.80 -8.46 2.10
C LEU A 402 5.96 -8.88 3.00
N SER A 403 6.00 -8.34 4.22
CA SER A 403 6.99 -8.72 5.24
C SER A 403 6.69 -10.07 5.91
N ASN A 404 5.51 -10.64 5.68
CA ASN A 404 5.02 -11.88 6.30
C ASN A 404 4.67 -12.96 5.26
N GLY A 405 5.40 -12.97 4.15
CA GLY A 405 5.40 -14.07 3.18
C GLY A 405 4.46 -13.89 1.99
N LEU A 406 3.74 -12.78 1.89
CA LEU A 406 3.06 -12.42 0.64
C LEU A 406 4.06 -11.73 -0.30
N THR A 407 3.74 -11.71 -1.59
CA THR A 407 4.57 -11.07 -2.62
C THR A 407 3.71 -10.10 -3.43
N PRO A 408 4.28 -9.00 -3.94
CA PRO A 408 3.55 -8.08 -4.79
C PRO A 408 3.46 -8.58 -6.25
N GLY A 409 3.94 -9.80 -6.58
CA GLY A 409 3.84 -10.38 -7.93
C GLY A 409 2.39 -10.47 -8.40
N HIS A 410 1.50 -10.86 -7.49
CA HIS A 410 0.06 -10.83 -7.70
C HIS A 410 -0.54 -9.83 -6.71
N VAL A 411 -1.47 -8.99 -7.16
CA VAL A 411 -2.18 -8.04 -6.29
C VAL A 411 -3.68 -8.15 -6.51
N GLN A 412 -4.45 -8.24 -5.45
CA GLN A 412 -5.91 -8.18 -5.53
C GLN A 412 -6.38 -6.74 -5.27
N LEU A 413 -7.26 -6.23 -6.12
CA LEU A 413 -7.87 -4.90 -5.98
C LEU A 413 -9.37 -5.05 -5.78
N ALA A 414 -9.88 -4.44 -4.71
CA ALA A 414 -11.30 -4.38 -4.41
C ALA A 414 -11.75 -2.96 -4.05
N THR A 415 -13.05 -2.70 -4.10
CA THR A 415 -13.61 -1.45 -3.57
C THR A 415 -13.58 -1.43 -2.04
N ALA A 416 -13.40 -0.26 -1.45
CA ALA A 416 -13.37 -0.12 0.01
C ALA A 416 -14.76 0.05 0.65
N TYR A 417 -15.82 0.23 -0.14
CA TYR A 417 -17.13 0.68 0.38
C TYR A 417 -18.28 -0.30 0.15
N ASN A 418 -18.23 -1.08 -0.93
CA ASN A 418 -19.22 -2.13 -1.22
C ASN A 418 -18.52 -3.38 -1.74
N TYR A 419 -17.92 -4.15 -0.83
CA TYR A 419 -17.01 -5.25 -1.14
C TYR A 419 -17.56 -6.68 -0.92
N PRO A 420 -18.88 -6.97 -0.95
CA PRO A 420 -19.34 -8.35 -0.79
C PRO A 420 -18.78 -9.28 -1.88
N ASP A 421 -18.51 -8.73 -3.05
CA ASP A 421 -17.88 -9.41 -4.18
C ASP A 421 -16.44 -9.87 -3.90
N ALA A 422 -15.74 -9.19 -2.99
CA ALA A 422 -14.33 -9.44 -2.73
C ALA A 422 -14.08 -10.38 -1.55
N LEU A 423 -15.10 -10.82 -0.83
CA LEU A 423 -14.97 -11.61 0.40
C LEU A 423 -14.27 -12.95 0.21
N ALA A 424 -14.38 -13.55 -0.98
CA ALA A 424 -13.65 -14.76 -1.33
C ALA A 424 -12.15 -14.49 -1.62
N GLY A 425 -11.75 -13.22 -1.77
CA GLY A 425 -10.39 -12.79 -2.08
C GLY A 425 -9.36 -13.16 -1.00
N GLY A 426 -9.78 -13.26 0.27
CA GLY A 426 -8.93 -13.75 1.35
C GLY A 426 -8.42 -15.18 1.11
N ALA A 427 -9.32 -16.09 0.68
CA ALA A 427 -8.93 -17.44 0.32
C ALA A 427 -8.03 -17.47 -0.92
N LEU A 428 -8.35 -16.64 -1.93
CA LEU A 428 -7.50 -16.48 -3.12
C LEU A 428 -6.09 -15.98 -2.76
N ALA A 429 -5.98 -15.10 -1.76
CA ALA A 429 -4.68 -14.61 -1.30
C ALA A 429 -3.81 -15.71 -0.67
N GLY A 430 -4.42 -16.71 -0.04
CA GLY A 430 -3.72 -17.91 0.42
C GLY A 430 -3.06 -18.69 -0.73
N VAL A 431 -3.71 -18.71 -1.90
CA VAL A 431 -3.22 -19.39 -3.12
C VAL A 431 -2.16 -18.55 -3.83
N LEU A 432 -2.50 -17.31 -4.18
CA LEU A 432 -1.62 -16.42 -4.95
C LEU A 432 -0.48 -15.84 -4.11
N ARG A 433 -0.55 -15.99 -2.79
CA ARG A 433 0.31 -15.28 -1.83
C ARG A 433 0.33 -13.77 -2.08
N SER A 434 -0.82 -13.20 -2.42
CA SER A 434 -0.98 -11.83 -2.91
C SER A 434 -1.60 -10.92 -1.84
N PRO A 435 -1.14 -9.67 -1.64
CA PRO A 435 -1.87 -8.71 -0.84
C PRO A 435 -3.19 -8.31 -1.50
N VAL A 436 -4.13 -7.81 -0.68
CA VAL A 436 -5.34 -7.15 -1.15
C VAL A 436 -5.22 -5.66 -0.81
N VAL A 437 -5.35 -4.81 -1.82
CA VAL A 437 -5.42 -3.35 -1.68
C VAL A 437 -6.81 -2.86 -2.05
N LEU A 438 -7.21 -1.74 -1.46
CA LEU A 438 -8.55 -1.17 -1.62
C LEU A 438 -8.52 0.14 -2.41
N THR A 439 -9.57 0.40 -3.18
CA THR A 439 -9.78 1.65 -3.95
C THR A 439 -11.21 2.17 -3.82
N THR A 440 -11.51 3.34 -4.39
CA THR A 440 -12.90 3.78 -4.63
C THR A 440 -13.50 3.05 -5.84
N SER A 441 -14.82 2.99 -5.93
CA SER A 441 -15.53 2.27 -7.01
C SER A 441 -15.40 2.94 -8.38
N ASP A 442 -15.23 4.26 -8.40
CA ASP A 442 -15.33 5.12 -9.58
C ASP A 442 -13.98 5.51 -10.20
N ARG A 443 -12.88 5.36 -9.46
CA ARG A 443 -11.51 5.69 -9.94
C ARG A 443 -10.45 4.95 -9.14
N LEU A 444 -9.27 4.73 -9.73
CA LEU A 444 -8.13 4.24 -8.97
C LEU A 444 -7.67 5.33 -7.99
N HIS A 445 -7.88 5.09 -6.69
CA HIS A 445 -7.56 6.07 -5.67
C HIS A 445 -6.03 6.32 -5.59
N PRO A 446 -5.57 7.55 -5.31
CA PRO A 446 -4.14 7.85 -5.23
C PRO A 446 -3.35 6.97 -4.26
N THR A 447 -3.96 6.57 -3.13
CA THR A 447 -3.34 5.71 -2.11
C THR A 447 -2.90 4.33 -2.64
N PRO A 448 -3.80 3.46 -3.14
CA PRO A 448 -3.37 2.19 -3.77
C PRO A 448 -2.55 2.43 -5.06
N ALA A 449 -2.80 3.51 -5.81
CA ALA A 449 -2.00 3.84 -6.99
C ALA A 449 -0.53 4.09 -6.64
N ALA A 450 -0.26 4.87 -5.59
CA ALA A 450 1.09 5.13 -5.12
C ALA A 450 1.78 3.84 -4.67
N TRP A 451 1.08 3.00 -3.90
CA TRP A 451 1.59 1.71 -3.47
C TRP A 451 1.94 0.79 -4.65
N LEU A 452 1.05 0.72 -5.65
CA LEU A 452 1.29 -0.05 -6.88
C LEU A 452 2.49 0.50 -7.66
N ARG A 453 2.67 1.83 -7.77
CA ARG A 453 3.86 2.43 -8.41
C ARG A 453 5.15 2.04 -7.70
N THR A 454 5.18 2.05 -6.38
CA THR A 454 6.35 1.64 -5.59
C THR A 454 6.73 0.18 -5.85
N HIS A 455 5.74 -0.69 -6.07
CA HIS A 455 5.96 -2.12 -6.28
C HIS A 455 5.93 -2.54 -7.75
N ARG A 456 5.80 -1.58 -8.68
CA ARG A 456 5.45 -1.84 -10.09
C ARG A 456 6.40 -2.79 -10.80
N SER A 457 7.70 -2.75 -10.46
CA SER A 457 8.74 -3.61 -11.05
C SER A 457 8.63 -5.06 -10.60
N ARG A 458 7.82 -5.34 -9.58
CA ARG A 458 7.53 -6.68 -9.07
C ARG A 458 6.13 -7.15 -9.40
N VAL A 459 5.16 -6.25 -9.64
CA VAL A 459 3.77 -6.64 -10.00
C VAL A 459 3.73 -7.30 -11.37
N GLU A 460 3.25 -8.54 -11.44
CA GLU A 460 3.05 -9.34 -12.65
C GLU A 460 1.58 -9.36 -13.07
N ALA A 461 0.66 -9.38 -12.10
CA ALA A 461 -0.77 -9.34 -12.37
C ALA A 461 -1.58 -8.65 -11.27
N VAL A 462 -2.65 -7.95 -11.68
CA VAL A 462 -3.67 -7.40 -10.79
C VAL A 462 -5.02 -8.07 -11.05
N TYR A 463 -5.67 -8.51 -9.97
CA TYR A 463 -6.99 -9.16 -9.97
C TYR A 463 -8.04 -8.21 -9.41
N VAL A 464 -8.89 -7.68 -10.28
CA VAL A 464 -10.03 -6.85 -9.90
C VAL A 464 -11.16 -7.74 -9.42
N LEU A 465 -11.55 -7.60 -8.15
CA LEU A 465 -12.60 -8.40 -7.52
C LEU A 465 -13.93 -7.66 -7.55
N GLY A 466 -14.89 -8.23 -8.27
CA GLY A 466 -16.25 -7.69 -8.41
C GLY A 466 -16.54 -7.07 -9.77
N GLY A 467 -17.83 -6.86 -10.03
CA GLY A 467 -18.32 -6.30 -11.29
C GLY A 467 -18.00 -4.82 -11.48
N ALA A 468 -18.31 -4.28 -12.66
CA ALA A 468 -18.04 -2.87 -12.99
C ALA A 468 -18.76 -1.86 -12.07
N ALA A 469 -19.87 -2.27 -11.44
CA ALA A 469 -20.56 -1.46 -10.44
C ALA A 469 -19.78 -1.36 -9.11
N ALA A 470 -19.01 -2.38 -8.75
CA ALA A 470 -18.17 -2.39 -7.55
C ALA A 470 -16.82 -1.73 -7.82
N VAL A 471 -16.19 -2.06 -8.96
CA VAL A 471 -14.92 -1.50 -9.41
C VAL A 471 -15.04 -1.17 -10.89
N SER A 472 -15.18 0.11 -11.23
CA SER A 472 -15.47 0.58 -12.59
C SER A 472 -14.33 0.34 -13.58
N THR A 473 -14.64 0.44 -14.87
CA THR A 473 -13.64 0.42 -15.95
C THR A 473 -12.64 1.58 -15.85
N ALA A 474 -13.04 2.72 -15.26
CA ALA A 474 -12.12 3.82 -15.00
C ALA A 474 -11.01 3.46 -13.99
N VAL A 475 -11.30 2.58 -13.04
CA VAL A 475 -10.29 2.01 -12.14
C VAL A 475 -9.31 1.14 -12.92
N GLU A 476 -9.79 0.28 -13.83
CA GLU A 476 -8.94 -0.58 -14.67
C GLU A 476 -8.05 0.24 -15.62
N THR A 477 -8.60 1.28 -16.25
CA THR A 477 -7.79 2.20 -17.04
C THR A 477 -6.71 2.87 -16.18
N GLY A 478 -7.05 3.31 -14.97
CA GLY A 478 -6.09 3.85 -14.02
C GLY A 478 -5.02 2.85 -13.59
N LEU A 479 -5.37 1.56 -13.43
CA LEU A 479 -4.40 0.48 -13.18
C LEU A 479 -3.45 0.33 -14.36
N ALA A 480 -3.96 0.33 -15.58
CA ALA A 480 -3.15 0.22 -16.79
C ALA A 480 -2.11 1.34 -16.86
N ASP A 481 -2.50 2.57 -16.53
CA ASP A 481 -1.59 3.72 -16.52
C ASP A 481 -0.55 3.65 -15.39
N VAL A 482 -0.90 3.10 -14.23
CA VAL A 482 0.01 2.93 -13.07
C VAL A 482 1.03 1.81 -13.27
N LEU A 483 0.67 0.79 -14.05
CA LEU A 483 1.46 -0.43 -14.26
C LEU A 483 2.24 -0.43 -15.59
N ARG A 484 2.15 0.66 -16.36
CA ARG A 484 3.14 0.97 -17.41
C ARG A 484 4.44 1.43 -16.77
#